data_AF-A0A349JAT7-F1
#
_entry.id   AF-A0A349JAT7-F1
#
_cell.length_a   1.000
_cell.length_b   1.000
_cell.length_c   1.000
_cell.angle_alpha   90.00
_cell.angle_beta   90.00
_cell.angle_gamma   90.00
#
_symmetry.space_group_name_H-M   'P 1'
#
loop_
_entity.id
_entity.type
_entity.pdbx_description
1 polymer ?
#
loop_
_entity_poly.entity_id
_entity_poly.type
_entity_poly.pdbx_seq_one_letter_code
_entity_poly.pdbx_strand_id
1 'polypeptide(L)'
;MRGLDRFRACFRPHADDYMLIGGTACAVLFDHLGVGFRSTRDFDVLVVADGDRAFLQTLSAFIRDGAYQRHIDARGRQRCFRFTDPSDASWPSKLEVCARRSITDHEARQYFPLVRPADGADLVSLSAILFDDAYVQWLAGGADVVDGVRVARLEYLLPLKALAWKNLSAARERGEAVDGDDIRKHKLDCFRLINRIPP
;
A
#
# COMPACT_ATOMS: atom_id res chain seq x y z
N MET A 1 -2.09 7.51 -14.15
CA MET A 1 -2.75 6.66 -13.11
C MET A 1 -3.80 7.49 -12.38
N ARG A 2 -4.99 6.94 -12.07
CA ARG A 2 -6.05 7.67 -11.35
C ARG A 2 -5.56 8.13 -9.98
N GLY A 3 -5.69 9.42 -9.68
CA GLY A 3 -5.42 9.99 -8.36
C GLY A 3 -3.95 10.18 -7.97
N LEU A 4 -2.99 9.79 -8.82
CA LEU A 4 -1.56 9.90 -8.52
C LEU A 4 -1.10 11.36 -8.40
N ASP A 5 -1.52 12.24 -9.30
CA ASP A 5 -1.14 13.65 -9.25
C ASP A 5 -1.63 14.35 -7.98
N ARG A 6 -2.86 14.05 -7.56
CA ARG A 6 -3.44 14.56 -6.31
C ARG A 6 -2.70 14.02 -5.10
N PHE A 7 -2.42 12.71 -5.07
CA PHE A 7 -1.65 12.08 -4.00
C PHE A 7 -0.25 12.72 -3.89
N ARG A 8 0.46 12.82 -5.02
CA ARG A 8 1.76 13.47 -5.12
C ARG A 8 1.73 14.90 -4.60
N ALA A 9 0.79 15.71 -5.05
CA ALA A 9 0.69 17.11 -4.63
C ALA A 9 0.45 17.25 -3.12
N CYS A 10 -0.43 16.40 -2.56
CA CYS A 10 -0.76 16.41 -1.15
C CYS A 10 0.40 15.99 -0.25
N PHE A 11 1.13 14.94 -0.63
CA PHE A 11 2.19 14.35 0.19
C PHE A 11 3.60 14.81 -0.15
N ARG A 12 3.75 15.80 -1.05
CA ARG A 12 5.06 16.42 -1.36
C ARG A 12 5.81 16.92 -0.12
N PRO A 13 5.18 17.57 0.88
CA PRO A 13 5.87 17.99 2.10
C PRO A 13 6.32 16.84 3.00
N HIS A 14 5.83 15.62 2.74
CA HIS A 14 5.99 14.42 3.57
C HIS A 14 6.71 13.30 2.83
N ALA A 15 7.60 13.64 1.89
CA ALA A 15 8.24 12.65 1.01
C ALA A 15 9.00 11.56 1.80
N ASP A 16 9.48 11.87 3.01
CA ASP A 16 10.23 10.93 3.85
C ASP A 16 9.35 10.09 4.80
N ASP A 17 8.06 10.43 4.94
CA ASP A 17 7.16 9.87 5.94
C ASP A 17 6.41 8.62 5.45
N TYR A 18 6.43 8.39 4.14
CA TYR A 18 5.77 7.26 3.51
C TYR A 18 6.59 6.67 2.37
N MET A 19 6.16 5.50 1.92
CA MET A 19 6.62 4.91 0.69
C MET A 19 5.46 4.19 0.00
N LEU A 20 5.29 4.43 -1.30
CA LEU A 20 4.41 3.62 -2.13
C LEU A 20 5.08 2.28 -2.40
N ILE A 21 4.31 1.21 -2.21
CA ILE A 21 4.70 -0.16 -2.53
C ILE A 21 3.69 -0.75 -3.53
N GLY A 22 3.77 -2.06 -3.72
CA GLY A 22 2.72 -2.81 -4.41
C GLY A 22 2.57 -2.44 -5.87
N GLY A 23 1.32 -2.46 -6.38
CA GLY A 23 1.07 -2.27 -7.81
C GLY A 23 1.42 -0.86 -8.30
N THR A 24 1.06 0.15 -7.52
CA THR A 24 1.26 1.56 -7.87
C THR A 24 2.73 1.92 -7.95
N ALA A 25 3.56 1.44 -7.01
CA ALA A 25 5.00 1.63 -7.08
C ALA A 25 5.61 0.99 -8.35
N CYS A 26 5.20 -0.24 -8.69
CA CYS A 26 5.63 -0.86 -9.95
C CYS A 26 5.26 -0.01 -11.17
N ALA A 27 4.04 0.53 -11.21
CA ALA A 27 3.59 1.33 -12.35
C ALA A 27 4.36 2.65 -12.47
N VAL A 28 4.66 3.34 -11.37
CA VAL A 28 5.49 4.56 -11.37
C VAL A 28 6.90 4.26 -11.88
N LEU A 29 7.55 3.22 -11.37
CA LEU A 29 8.91 2.85 -11.79
C LEU A 29 8.97 2.40 -13.26
N PHE A 30 7.96 1.68 -13.73
CA PHE A 30 7.92 1.22 -15.12
C PHE A 30 7.70 2.39 -16.08
N ASP A 31 6.82 3.33 -15.73
CA ASP A 31 6.58 4.54 -16.52
C ASP A 31 7.86 5.38 -16.62
N HIS A 32 8.60 5.53 -15.52
CA HIS A 32 9.92 6.17 -15.50
C HIS A 32 10.95 5.48 -16.41
N LEU A 33 10.86 4.15 -16.54
CA LEU A 33 11.68 3.35 -17.46
C LEU A 33 11.14 3.34 -18.91
N GLY A 34 10.08 4.10 -19.22
CA GLY A 34 9.47 4.17 -20.55
C GLY A 34 8.74 2.89 -20.97
N VAL A 35 8.31 2.05 -20.01
CA VAL A 35 7.63 0.78 -20.27
C VAL A 35 6.29 0.71 -19.56
N GLY A 36 5.30 0.06 -20.18
CA GLY A 36 3.99 -0.12 -19.55
C GLY A 36 4.03 -1.15 -18.41
N PHE A 37 3.33 -0.86 -17.31
CA PHE A 37 2.93 -1.85 -16.30
C PHE A 37 1.45 -2.16 -16.42
N ARG A 38 0.99 -3.29 -15.86
CA ARG A 38 -0.44 -3.61 -15.83
C ARG A 38 -1.21 -2.52 -15.07
N SER A 39 -2.48 -2.33 -15.42
CA SER A 39 -3.34 -1.41 -14.67
C SER A 39 -3.41 -1.81 -13.19
N THR A 40 -3.31 -0.80 -12.34
CA THR A 40 -3.44 -0.89 -10.89
C THR A 40 -4.24 0.31 -10.41
N ARG A 41 -5.05 0.08 -9.39
CA ARG A 41 -6.00 1.04 -8.82
C ARG A 41 -5.80 1.23 -7.33
N ASP A 42 -4.88 0.45 -6.75
CA ASP A 42 -4.64 0.32 -5.34
C ASP A 42 -3.35 1.04 -5.01
N PHE A 43 -3.43 2.00 -4.09
CA PHE A 43 -2.29 2.69 -3.52
C PHE A 43 -1.94 1.99 -2.22
N ASP A 44 -0.93 1.12 -2.29
CA ASP A 44 -0.36 0.47 -1.12
C ASP A 44 0.67 1.43 -0.52
N VAL A 45 0.35 2.01 0.64
CA VAL A 45 1.14 3.04 1.33
C VAL A 45 1.74 2.43 2.60
N LEU A 46 3.06 2.36 2.67
CA LEU A 46 3.78 2.03 3.89
C LEU A 46 4.15 3.33 4.61
N VAL A 47 3.63 3.52 5.82
CA VAL A 47 3.99 4.64 6.70
C VAL A 47 5.33 4.34 7.36
N VAL A 48 6.31 5.20 7.10
CA VAL A 48 7.67 5.13 7.66
C VAL A 48 7.83 6.08 8.84
N ALA A 49 7.05 7.16 8.88
CA ALA A 49 7.02 8.09 10.00
C ALA A 49 6.68 7.36 11.31
N ASP A 50 7.66 7.28 12.21
CA ASP A 50 7.50 6.77 13.58
C ASP A 50 6.91 7.88 14.46
N GLY A 51 5.68 8.33 14.13
CA GLY A 51 4.96 9.33 14.91
C GLY A 51 5.07 10.78 14.45
N ASP A 52 5.40 11.07 13.18
CA ASP A 52 5.22 12.44 12.67
C ASP A 52 3.73 12.81 12.62
N ARG A 53 3.35 13.72 13.51
CA ARG A 53 1.98 14.20 13.64
C ARG A 53 1.52 14.95 12.40
N ALA A 54 2.43 15.63 11.68
CA ALA A 54 2.09 16.41 10.51
C ALA A 54 1.69 15.50 9.33
N PHE A 55 2.47 14.45 9.04
CA PHE A 55 2.09 13.46 8.03
C PHE A 55 0.75 12.80 8.34
N LEU A 56 0.55 12.39 9.60
CA LEU A 56 -0.69 11.73 10.00
C LEU A 56 -1.90 12.65 9.83
N GLN A 57 -1.77 13.94 10.16
CA GLN A 57 -2.82 14.94 9.92
C GLN A 57 -3.13 15.14 8.44
N THR A 58 -2.09 15.23 7.60
CA THR A 58 -2.24 15.33 6.14
C THR A 58 -2.94 14.09 5.58
N LEU A 59 -2.57 12.90 6.06
CA LEU A 59 -3.23 11.65 5.69
C LEU A 59 -4.71 11.62 6.13
N SER A 60 -5.02 12.09 7.34
CA SER A 60 -6.42 12.22 7.80
C SER A 60 -7.23 13.11 6.88
N ALA A 61 -6.66 14.28 6.54
CA ALA A 61 -7.31 15.26 5.70
C ALA A 61 -7.55 14.66 4.31
N PHE A 62 -6.54 14.01 3.72
CA PHE A 62 -6.67 13.34 2.43
C PHE A 62 -7.80 12.30 2.41
N ILE A 63 -7.88 11.46 3.44
CA ILE A 63 -8.92 10.42 3.55
C ILE A 63 -10.32 11.06 3.74
N ARG A 64 -10.42 12.09 4.60
CA ARG A 64 -11.69 12.79 4.86
C ARG A 64 -12.18 13.56 3.64
N ASP A 65 -11.30 14.34 3.01
CA ASP A 65 -11.64 15.19 1.87
C ASP A 65 -11.96 14.32 0.63
N GLY A 66 -11.38 13.12 0.55
CA GLY A 66 -11.76 12.09 -0.41
C GLY A 66 -13.03 11.33 -0.09
N ALA A 67 -13.65 11.57 1.07
CA ALA A 67 -14.85 10.88 1.56
C ALA A 67 -14.74 9.35 1.53
N TYR A 68 -13.55 8.81 1.79
CA TYR A 68 -13.31 7.38 1.70
C TYR A 68 -14.07 6.59 2.79
N GLN A 69 -14.57 5.42 2.40
CA GLN A 69 -15.10 4.42 3.33
C GLN A 69 -13.97 3.52 3.83
N ARG A 70 -13.98 3.17 5.12
CA ARG A 70 -12.87 2.44 5.76
C ARG A 70 -13.22 0.98 6.01
N HIS A 71 -12.33 0.05 5.64
CA HIS A 71 -12.41 -1.37 5.98
C HIS A 71 -11.21 -1.79 6.87
N ILE A 72 -11.44 -2.66 7.86
CA ILE A 72 -10.42 -3.13 8.80
C ILE A 72 -10.20 -4.65 8.62
N ASP A 73 -8.97 -5.12 8.82
CA ASP A 73 -8.64 -6.54 8.96
C ASP A 73 -9.40 -7.21 10.12
N ALA A 74 -10.00 -8.36 9.82
CA ALA A 74 -10.66 -9.31 10.72
C ALA A 74 -9.86 -9.67 11.99
N ARG A 75 -8.52 -9.69 11.89
CA ARG A 75 -7.64 -10.19 12.95
C ARG A 75 -7.28 -9.16 14.02
N GLY A 76 -7.87 -7.97 13.99
CA GLY A 76 -7.84 -7.03 15.12
C GLY A 76 -6.48 -6.43 15.47
N ARG A 77 -5.45 -6.56 14.62
CA ARG A 77 -4.08 -6.07 14.91
C ARG A 77 -3.80 -4.62 14.48
N GLN A 78 -4.82 -3.83 14.09
CA GLN A 78 -4.81 -2.36 13.94
C GLN A 78 -3.57 -1.74 13.23
N ARG A 79 -2.98 -2.42 12.26
CA ARG A 79 -1.73 -1.96 11.60
C ARG A 79 -1.89 -1.67 10.11
N CYS A 80 -2.90 -2.23 9.46
CA CYS A 80 -3.24 -1.89 8.08
C CYS A 80 -4.71 -1.51 7.99
N PHE A 81 -4.99 -0.45 7.24
CA PHE A 81 -6.32 0.11 7.03
C PHE A 81 -6.57 0.22 5.54
N ARG A 82 -7.75 -0.18 5.10
CA ARG A 82 -8.16 -0.04 3.71
C ARG A 82 -9.21 1.05 3.60
N PHE A 83 -9.09 1.88 2.58
CA PHE A 83 -10.00 2.97 2.29
C PHE A 83 -10.44 2.86 0.83
N THR A 84 -11.74 2.79 0.57
CA THR A 84 -12.34 2.61 -0.76
C THR A 84 -13.44 3.64 -1.00
N ASP A 85 -13.99 3.60 -2.21
CA ASP A 85 -15.19 4.36 -2.59
C ASP A 85 -15.09 5.87 -2.31
N PRO A 86 -14.06 6.54 -2.85
CA PRO A 86 -13.95 7.99 -2.69
C PRO A 86 -15.08 8.72 -3.42
N SER A 87 -15.25 9.99 -3.08
CA SER A 87 -16.28 10.89 -3.63
C SER A 87 -16.30 10.97 -5.16
N ASP A 88 -15.15 10.91 -5.84
CA ASP A 88 -15.08 11.01 -7.30
C ASP A 88 -13.83 10.38 -7.93
N ALA A 89 -13.75 10.46 -9.27
CA ALA A 89 -12.68 9.90 -10.09
C ALA A 89 -11.31 10.57 -9.95
N SER A 90 -11.21 11.76 -9.37
CA SER A 90 -9.95 12.48 -9.15
C SER A 90 -9.13 11.91 -7.98
N TRP A 91 -9.75 11.09 -7.13
CA TRP A 91 -9.11 10.41 -5.99
C TRP A 91 -8.59 9.01 -6.36
N PRO A 92 -7.51 8.52 -5.72
CA PRO A 92 -7.14 7.11 -5.75
C PRO A 92 -8.35 6.22 -5.43
N SER A 93 -8.65 5.23 -6.26
CA SER A 93 -9.84 4.38 -6.05
C SER A 93 -9.78 3.56 -4.77
N LYS A 94 -8.57 3.21 -4.32
CA LYS A 94 -8.34 2.47 -3.09
C LYS A 94 -7.01 2.89 -2.49
N LEU A 95 -6.99 3.15 -1.19
CA LEU A 95 -5.78 3.30 -0.39
C LEU A 95 -5.70 2.12 0.58
N GLU A 96 -4.54 1.50 0.68
CA GLU A 96 -4.22 0.57 1.74
C GLU A 96 -3.02 1.11 2.50
N VAL A 97 -3.24 1.54 3.73
CA VAL A 97 -2.23 2.18 4.56
C VAL A 97 -1.78 1.19 5.62
N CYS A 98 -0.50 0.83 5.61
CA CYS A 98 0.12 -0.01 6.62
C CYS A 98 1.17 0.78 7.40
N ALA A 99 1.17 0.63 8.72
CA ALA A 99 2.13 1.27 9.60
C ALA A 99 3.08 0.24 10.23
N ARG A 100 4.34 0.63 10.42
CA ARG A 100 5.37 -0.16 11.12
C ARG A 100 4.89 -0.61 12.50
N ARG A 101 4.45 0.35 13.30
CA ARG A 101 3.94 0.14 14.65
C ARG A 101 2.43 0.33 14.67
N SER A 102 1.78 -0.33 15.62
CA SER A 102 0.36 -0.12 15.83
C SER A 102 0.13 1.34 16.18
N ILE A 103 -0.83 1.97 15.52
CA ILE A 103 -1.20 3.36 15.75
C ILE A 103 -2.08 3.39 17.02
N THR A 104 -1.45 3.18 18.18
CA THR A 104 -2.15 2.96 19.46
C THR A 104 -2.41 4.19 20.28
N ASP A 105 -1.79 5.33 19.94
CA ASP A 105 -1.96 6.54 20.73
C ASP A 105 -3.37 7.13 20.56
N HIS A 106 -3.97 7.57 21.67
CA HIS A 106 -5.29 8.18 21.70
C HIS A 106 -5.33 9.43 20.81
N GLU A 107 -4.20 10.12 20.66
CA GLU A 107 -4.06 11.23 19.73
C GLU A 107 -3.98 10.78 18.28
N ALA A 108 -3.34 9.66 17.96
CA ALA A 108 -3.26 9.15 16.59
C ALA A 108 -4.60 8.58 16.09
N ARG A 109 -5.45 8.13 17.02
CA ARG A 109 -6.83 7.72 16.77
C ARG A 109 -7.74 8.85 16.25
N GLN A 110 -7.42 10.11 16.53
CA GLN A 110 -8.18 11.27 16.02
C GLN A 110 -7.84 11.57 14.54
N TYR A 111 -6.69 11.09 14.06
CA TYR A 111 -6.15 11.30 12.72
C TYR A 111 -6.44 10.14 11.77
N PHE A 112 -6.95 9.02 12.27
CA PHE A 112 -7.57 8.01 11.42
C PHE A 112 -9.08 8.12 11.64
N PRO A 113 -9.93 8.20 10.60
CA PRO A 113 -11.37 8.12 10.81
C PRO A 113 -11.72 6.74 11.37
N LEU A 114 -11.79 6.67 12.70
CA LEU A 114 -12.35 5.70 13.66
C LEU A 114 -13.65 4.97 13.29
N VAL A 115 -14.41 5.41 12.29
CA VAL A 115 -15.75 4.85 12.11
C VAL A 115 -15.66 3.52 11.37
N ARG A 116 -15.98 2.44 12.07
CA ARG A 116 -16.04 1.07 11.55
C ARG A 116 -17.36 0.98 10.77
N PRO A 117 -17.38 0.62 9.47
CA PRO A 117 -18.61 0.20 8.84
C PRO A 117 -19.05 -1.10 9.52
N ALA A 118 -20.35 -1.22 9.78
CA ALA A 118 -20.91 -2.32 10.55
C ALA A 118 -20.56 -3.69 9.92
N ASP A 119 -20.44 -3.78 8.59
CA ASP A 119 -20.46 -5.05 7.89
C ASP A 119 -19.50 -5.03 6.68
N GLY A 120 -18.58 -6.00 6.61
CA GLY A 120 -17.70 -6.17 5.45
C GLY A 120 -16.93 -7.49 5.52
N ALA A 121 -16.80 -8.17 4.37
CA ALA A 121 -16.12 -9.47 4.30
C ALA A 121 -14.63 -9.36 4.65
N ASP A 122 -14.13 -10.37 5.37
CA ASP A 122 -12.74 -10.50 5.79
C ASP A 122 -11.83 -10.74 4.58
N LEU A 123 -11.19 -9.67 4.08
CA LEU A 123 -10.23 -9.78 2.99
C LEU A 123 -8.83 -10.01 3.56
N VAL A 124 -8.24 -11.17 3.25
CA VAL A 124 -6.83 -11.47 3.53
C VAL A 124 -5.97 -10.51 2.72
N SER A 125 -5.45 -9.47 3.37
CA SER A 125 -4.56 -8.50 2.72
C SER A 125 -3.09 -8.91 2.80
N LEU A 126 -2.28 -8.42 1.84
CA LEU A 126 -0.80 -8.43 1.82
C LEU A 126 -0.15 -8.10 3.19
N SER A 127 -0.89 -7.40 4.03
CA SER A 127 -0.64 -7.02 5.43
C SER A 127 0.07 -8.03 6.34
N ALA A 128 -0.06 -9.35 6.14
CA ALA A 128 0.51 -10.35 7.07
C ALA A 128 2.05 -10.29 7.23
N ILE A 129 2.76 -9.74 6.24
CA ILE A 129 4.23 -9.74 6.15
C ILE A 129 4.84 -8.45 6.75
N LEU A 130 4.17 -7.31 6.56
CA LEU A 130 4.67 -5.99 6.97
C LEU A 130 4.65 -5.80 8.50
N PHE A 131 4.30 -6.84 9.26
CA PHE A 131 4.24 -6.81 10.72
C PHE A 131 5.58 -7.10 11.41
N ASP A 132 6.62 -7.44 10.65
CA ASP A 132 7.97 -7.63 11.15
C ASP A 132 8.80 -6.34 10.95
N ASP A 133 9.31 -5.81 12.05
CA ASP A 133 10.09 -4.58 12.10
C ASP A 133 11.34 -4.63 11.20
N ALA A 134 11.95 -5.80 11.04
CA ALA A 134 13.10 -5.98 10.16
C ALA A 134 12.71 -5.81 8.69
N TYR A 135 11.52 -6.26 8.30
CA TYR A 135 11.01 -6.07 6.93
C TYR A 135 10.75 -4.60 6.63
N VAL A 136 10.12 -3.88 7.56
CA VAL A 136 9.85 -2.45 7.37
C VAL A 136 11.15 -1.65 7.33
N GLN A 137 12.12 -1.99 8.18
CA GLN A 137 13.44 -1.34 8.18
C GLN A 137 14.21 -1.63 6.88
N TRP A 138 14.19 -2.88 6.40
CA TRP A 138 14.78 -3.24 5.12
C TRP A 138 14.13 -2.45 3.97
N LEU A 139 12.79 -2.41 3.92
CA LEU A 139 12.03 -1.64 2.93
C LEU A 139 12.34 -0.14 2.96
N ALA A 140 12.47 0.45 4.15
CA ALA A 140 12.78 1.88 4.30
C ALA A 140 14.14 2.27 3.70
N GLY A 141 15.10 1.34 3.68
CA GLY A 141 16.40 1.52 3.02
C GLY A 141 16.39 1.31 1.51
N GLY A 142 15.24 0.95 0.94
CA GLY A 142 15.09 0.53 -0.46
C GLY A 142 14.16 1.41 -1.28
N ALA A 143 14.19 2.72 -1.07
CA ALA A 143 13.27 3.66 -1.70
C ALA A 143 13.98 4.65 -2.62
N ASP A 144 13.35 4.98 -3.75
CA ASP A 144 13.72 6.10 -4.62
C ASP A 144 12.60 7.14 -4.65
N VAL A 145 12.95 8.38 -5.02
CA VAL A 145 11.96 9.42 -5.33
C VAL A 145 11.84 9.52 -6.84
N VAL A 146 10.67 9.15 -7.37
CA VAL A 146 10.37 9.19 -8.81
C VAL A 146 9.20 10.12 -9.02
N ASP A 147 9.37 11.11 -9.90
CA ASP A 147 8.36 12.13 -10.21
C ASP A 147 7.75 12.82 -8.97
N GLY A 148 8.51 12.93 -7.88
CA GLY A 148 8.08 13.55 -6.62
C GLY A 148 7.29 12.65 -5.67
N VAL A 149 7.24 11.34 -5.92
CA VAL A 149 6.70 10.35 -4.98
C VAL A 149 7.77 9.36 -4.55
N ARG A 150 7.79 9.00 -3.26
CA ARG A 150 8.71 8.00 -2.73
C ARG A 150 8.14 6.60 -2.99
N VAL A 151 8.91 5.76 -3.68
CA VAL A 151 8.52 4.42 -4.14
C VAL A 151 9.58 3.38 -3.75
N ALA A 152 9.16 2.18 -3.39
CA ALA A 152 10.11 1.07 -3.17
C ALA A 152 10.74 0.65 -4.49
N ARG A 153 12.07 0.49 -4.53
CA ARG A 153 12.83 0.04 -5.71
C ARG A 153 12.41 -1.36 -6.15
N LEU A 154 12.70 -1.70 -7.42
CA LEU A 154 12.24 -2.95 -8.04
C LEU A 154 12.72 -4.20 -7.28
N GLU A 155 13.97 -4.19 -6.80
CA GLU A 155 14.59 -5.26 -6.03
C GLU A 155 13.98 -5.43 -4.63
N TYR A 156 13.28 -4.42 -4.12
CA TYR A 156 12.52 -4.49 -2.86
C TYR A 156 11.06 -4.91 -3.10
N LEU A 157 10.48 -4.52 -4.24
CA LEU A 157 9.14 -4.94 -4.64
C LEU A 157 9.08 -6.43 -5.03
N LEU A 158 10.15 -6.98 -5.61
CA LEU A 158 10.19 -8.37 -6.09
C LEU A 158 9.94 -9.38 -4.95
N PRO A 159 10.64 -9.33 -3.80
CA PRO A 159 10.36 -10.20 -2.66
C PRO A 159 8.92 -10.08 -2.14
N LEU A 160 8.36 -8.86 -2.11
CA LEU A 160 6.97 -8.65 -1.69
C LEU A 160 5.97 -9.35 -2.62
N LYS A 161 6.18 -9.27 -3.94
CA LYS A 161 5.34 -9.96 -4.93
C LYS A 161 5.48 -11.48 -4.82
N ALA A 162 6.72 -11.97 -4.67
CA ALA A 162 6.99 -13.40 -4.54
C ALA A 162 6.34 -13.99 -3.28
N LEU A 163 6.40 -13.25 -2.18
CA LEU A 163 5.82 -13.67 -0.91
C LEU A 163 4.28 -13.60 -0.94
N ALA A 164 3.69 -12.59 -1.57
CA ALA A 164 2.25 -12.53 -1.81
C ALA A 164 1.76 -13.73 -2.63
N TRP A 165 2.47 -14.06 -3.72
CA TRP A 165 2.19 -15.24 -4.53
C TRP A 165 2.30 -16.53 -3.71
N LYS A 166 3.37 -16.70 -2.92
CA LYS A 166 3.58 -17.87 -2.05
C LYS A 166 2.43 -18.02 -1.05
N ASN A 167 2.07 -16.94 -0.37
CA ASN A 167 1.06 -16.96 0.69
C ASN A 167 -0.34 -17.27 0.14
N LEU A 168 -0.73 -16.64 -0.97
CA LEU A 168 -2.01 -16.88 -1.62
C LEU A 168 -2.09 -18.30 -2.21
N SER A 169 -0.99 -18.81 -2.76
CA SER A 169 -0.92 -20.19 -3.26
C SER A 169 -1.11 -21.20 -2.13
N ALA A 170 -0.42 -21.00 -1.01
CA ALA A 170 -0.55 -21.86 0.17
C ALA A 170 -1.94 -21.77 0.81
N ALA A 171 -2.57 -20.59 0.83
CA ALA A 171 -3.95 -20.41 1.31
C ALA A 171 -4.95 -21.19 0.44
N ARG A 172 -4.80 -21.12 -0.89
CA ARG A 172 -5.60 -21.91 -1.82
C ARG A 172 -5.41 -23.42 -1.61
N GLU A 173 -4.18 -23.88 -1.38
CA GLU A 173 -3.90 -25.28 -1.08
C GLU A 173 -4.55 -25.77 0.22
N ARG A 174 -4.74 -24.87 1.21
CA ARG A 174 -5.49 -25.14 2.44
C ARG A 174 -7.02 -25.07 2.27
N GLY A 175 -7.52 -24.78 1.06
CA GLY A 175 -8.95 -24.64 0.78
C GLY A 175 -9.57 -23.30 1.19
N GLU A 176 -8.75 -22.28 1.49
CA GLU A 176 -9.25 -20.94 1.76
C GLU A 176 -9.82 -20.31 0.47
N ALA A 177 -10.85 -19.47 0.61
CA ALA A 177 -11.41 -18.71 -0.51
C ALA A 177 -10.39 -17.65 -0.99
N VAL A 178 -9.74 -17.91 -2.12
CA VAL A 178 -8.72 -17.05 -2.72
C VAL A 178 -9.03 -16.80 -4.18
N ASP A 179 -8.91 -15.55 -4.62
CA ASP A 179 -9.01 -15.19 -6.03
C ASP A 179 -7.79 -15.72 -6.81
N GLY A 180 -8.04 -16.58 -7.82
CA GLY A 180 -6.98 -17.12 -8.67
C GLY A 180 -6.25 -16.04 -9.49
N ASP A 181 -6.92 -14.94 -9.81
CA ASP A 181 -6.30 -13.81 -10.51
C ASP A 181 -5.31 -13.06 -9.63
N ASP A 182 -5.52 -13.03 -8.32
CA ASP A 182 -4.56 -12.46 -7.38
C ASP A 182 -3.28 -13.29 -7.33
N ILE A 183 -3.37 -14.61 -7.31
CA ILE A 183 -2.20 -15.48 -7.40
C ILE A 183 -1.45 -15.22 -8.73
N ARG A 184 -2.19 -15.22 -9.85
CA ARG A 184 -1.62 -15.06 -11.19
C ARG A 184 -0.96 -13.70 -11.37
N LYS A 185 -1.57 -12.60 -10.92
CA LYS A 185 -1.03 -11.25 -11.07
C LYS A 185 0.28 -11.09 -10.31
N HIS A 186 0.40 -11.63 -9.10
CA HIS A 186 1.64 -11.56 -8.32
C HIS A 186 2.78 -12.36 -8.95
N LYS A 187 2.49 -13.57 -9.45
CA LYS A 187 3.47 -14.37 -10.21
C LYS A 187 3.98 -13.63 -11.45
N LEU A 188 3.07 -13.06 -12.25
CA LEU A 188 3.44 -12.31 -13.45
C LEU A 188 4.21 -11.03 -13.12
N ASP A 189 3.86 -10.34 -12.03
CA ASP A 189 4.61 -9.17 -11.57
C ASP A 189 6.05 -9.54 -11.23
N CYS A 190 6.34 -10.69 -10.61
CA CYS A 190 7.73 -11.14 -10.38
C CYS A 190 8.53 -11.23 -11.69
N PHE A 191 7.97 -11.83 -12.74
CA PHE A 191 8.62 -11.91 -14.05
C PHE A 191 8.79 -10.54 -14.73
N ARG A 192 7.85 -9.61 -14.53
CA ARG A 192 8.02 -8.24 -15.03
C ARG A 192 9.16 -7.54 -14.33
N LEU A 193 9.23 -7.66 -13.00
CA LEU A 193 10.23 -7.01 -12.17
C LEU A 193 11.65 -7.52 -12.47
N ILE A 194 11.85 -8.84 -12.52
CA ILE A 194 13.17 -9.43 -12.74
C ILE A 194 13.79 -9.01 -14.09
N ASN A 195 12.97 -8.80 -15.12
CA ASN A 195 13.41 -8.33 -16.45
C ASN A 195 13.81 -6.84 -16.48
N ARG A 196 13.72 -6.14 -15.35
CA ARG A 196 13.99 -4.71 -15.22
C ARG A 196 14.93 -4.36 -14.07
N ILE A 197 15.35 -5.35 -13.28
CA ILE A 197 16.36 -5.18 -12.23
C ILE A 197 17.74 -5.38 -12.89
N PRO A 198 18.65 -4.38 -12.81
CA PRO A 198 20.03 -4.55 -13.26
C PRO A 198 20.75 -5.68 -12.50
N PRO A 199 21.70 -6.39 -13.15
CA PRO A 199 22.49 -7.43 -12.50
C PRO A 199 23.39 -6.91 -11.38
#